data_AF-A0AAV3AXR0-F1
#
_entry.id   AF-A0AAV3AXR0-F1
#
_cell.length_a   1.000
_cell.length_b   1.000
_cell.length_c   1.000
_cell.angle_alpha   90.00
_cell.angle_beta   90.00
_cell.angle_gamma   90.00
#
_symmetry.space_group_name_H-M   'P 1'
#
loop_
_entity.id
_entity.type
_entity.pdbx_description
1 polymer ?
#
loop_
_entity_poly.entity_id
_entity_poly.type
_entity_poly.pdbx_seq_one_letter_code
_entity_poly.pdbx_strand_id
1 'polypeptide(L)'
;MTMKLIIKPGTDIVQKDDKRGFISHSKCLKALNMEVGQDYVVWGVAKDLWNLGSGFSYIVTRDTWIEMWPNHIQCREPEYSELCDELDNFSEALQFNGCPN
;
A
#
# COMPACT_ATOMS: atom_id res chain seq x y z
N MET A 1 -7.19 3.41 6.12
CA MET A 1 -6.39 2.17 6.10
C MET A 1 -5.51 2.13 7.33
N THR A 2 -5.17 0.93 7.81
CA THR A 2 -4.25 0.72 8.94
C THR A 2 -2.90 0.27 8.39
N MET A 3 -1.82 0.93 8.77
CA MET A 3 -0.48 0.64 8.26
C MET A 3 0.05 -0.65 8.89
N LYS A 4 0.31 -1.68 8.07
CA LYS A 4 0.78 -2.99 8.55
C LYS A 4 2.31 -3.11 8.53
N LEU A 5 2.90 -2.64 7.44
CA LEU A 5 4.33 -2.70 7.16
C LEU A 5 4.74 -1.44 6.39
N ILE A 6 5.88 -0.85 6.76
CA ILE A 6 6.45 0.31 6.08
C ILE A 6 7.63 -0.20 5.27
N ILE A 7 7.41 -0.48 3.98
CA ILE A 7 8.45 -1.04 3.09
C ILE A 7 9.48 0.04 2.76
N LYS A 8 9.02 1.24 2.38
CA LYS A 8 9.85 2.40 2.07
C LYS A 8 9.37 3.62 2.85
N PRO A 9 10.19 4.21 3.73
CA PRO A 9 9.85 5.44 4.43
C PRO A 9 9.63 6.60 3.44
N GLY A 10 8.60 7.40 3.70
CA GLY A 10 8.26 8.60 2.93
C GLY A 10 8.39 9.88 3.78
N THR A 11 7.77 10.96 3.29
CA THR A 11 7.71 12.25 4.01
C THR A 11 6.83 12.19 5.25
N ASP A 12 5.73 11.42 5.18
CA ASP A 12 4.88 11.16 6.35
C ASP A 12 5.55 10.08 7.22
N ILE A 13 5.91 10.44 8.44
CA ILE A 13 6.50 9.54 9.43
C ILE A 13 5.35 8.75 10.07
N VAL A 14 5.15 7.53 9.60
CA VAL A 14 4.10 6.61 10.08
C VAL A 14 4.71 5.42 10.81
N GLN A 15 4.00 4.92 11.80
CA GLN A 15 4.34 3.68 12.51
C GLN A 15 3.36 2.57 12.17
N LYS A 16 3.72 1.33 12.53
CA LYS A 16 2.80 0.21 12.45
C LYS A 16 1.55 0.51 13.29
N ASP A 17 0.40 0.10 12.77
CA ASP A 17 -0.94 0.29 13.32
C ASP A 17 -1.48 1.74 13.27
N ASP A 18 -0.69 2.69 12.76
CA ASP A 18 -1.20 4.02 12.45
C ASP A 18 -2.33 3.95 11.41
N LYS A 19 -3.27 4.88 11.54
CA LYS A 19 -4.37 5.05 10.58
C LYS A 19 -4.12 6.23 9.68
N ARG A 20 -4.39 6.04 8.40
CA ARG A 20 -4.33 7.09 7.37
C ARG A 20 -5.56 7.04 6.47
N GLY A 21 -6.06 8.22 6.11
CA GLY A 21 -7.12 8.37 5.12
C GLY A 21 -6.55 8.15 3.73
N PHE A 22 -7.19 7.31 2.92
CA PHE A 22 -6.93 7.19 1.49
C PHE A 22 -8.19 7.65 0.78
N ILE A 23 -8.06 8.71 -0.02
CA ILE A 23 -9.20 9.45 -0.58
C ILE A 23 -9.11 9.37 -2.10
N SER A 24 -10.15 8.84 -2.73
CA SER A 24 -10.28 8.80 -4.19
C SER A 24 -11.58 9.48 -4.63
N HIS A 25 -11.65 9.88 -5.89
CA HIS A 25 -12.91 10.32 -6.48
C HIS A 25 -13.91 9.15 -6.55
N SER A 26 -15.21 9.40 -6.30
CA SER A 26 -16.26 8.37 -6.26
C SER A 26 -16.37 7.55 -7.56
N LYS A 27 -16.11 8.18 -8.71
CA LYS A 27 -16.03 7.51 -10.03
C LYS A 27 -15.01 6.36 -10.09
N CYS A 28 -13.98 6.37 -9.26
CA CYS A 28 -12.95 5.32 -9.23
C CYS A 28 -13.37 4.09 -8.42
N LEU A 29 -14.49 4.13 -7.69
CA LEU A 29 -14.89 3.08 -6.76
C LEU A 29 -14.89 1.68 -7.38
N LYS A 30 -15.49 1.53 -8.57
CA LYS A 30 -15.55 0.23 -9.28
C LYS A 30 -14.19 -0.23 -9.80
N ALA A 31 -13.32 0.71 -10.18
CA ALA A 31 -12.00 0.38 -10.70
C ALA A 31 -11.02 0.00 -9.59
N LEU A 32 -11.14 0.65 -8.42
CA LEU A 32 -10.34 0.32 -7.24
C LEU A 32 -10.76 -1.03 -6.62
N ASN A 33 -12.07 -1.34 -6.64
CA ASN A 33 -12.64 -2.61 -6.16
C ASN A 33 -12.03 -3.11 -4.84
N MET A 34 -11.83 -2.20 -3.89
CA MET A 34 -11.21 -2.52 -2.62
C MET A 34 -12.19 -3.17 -1.65
N GLU A 35 -11.70 -4.12 -0.86
CA GLU A 35 -12.48 -4.91 0.07
C GLU A 35 -12.07 -4.63 1.52
N VAL A 36 -13.05 -4.65 2.42
CA VAL A 36 -12.79 -4.45 3.85
C VAL A 36 -12.12 -5.68 4.44
N GLY A 37 -10.97 -5.50 5.09
CA GLY A 37 -10.21 -6.59 5.70
C GLY A 37 -9.20 -7.24 4.76
N GLN A 38 -9.16 -6.84 3.49
CA GLN A 38 -8.11 -7.21 2.54
C GLN A 38 -6.90 -6.29 2.72
N ASP A 39 -5.70 -6.88 2.67
CA ASP A 39 -4.44 -6.15 2.70
C ASP A 39 -4.01 -5.74 1.27
N TYR A 40 -3.30 -4.62 1.18
CA TYR A 40 -2.85 -4.02 -0.08
C TYR A 40 -1.44 -3.45 0.07
N VAL A 41 -0.59 -3.61 -0.95
CA VAL A 41 0.59 -2.77 -1.14
C VAL A 41 0.16 -1.45 -1.79
N VAL A 42 0.63 -0.34 -1.23
CA VAL A 42 0.35 0.99 -1.75
C VAL A 42 1.63 1.78 -1.84
N TRP A 43 1.94 2.32 -3.02
CA TRP A 43 2.98 3.33 -3.19
C TRP A 43 2.48 4.48 -4.04
N GLY A 44 3.07 5.65 -3.85
CA GLY A 44 2.68 6.85 -4.57
C GLY A 44 3.73 7.93 -4.46
N VAL A 45 3.34 9.13 -4.82
CA VAL A 45 4.22 10.30 -4.94
C VAL A 45 3.91 11.33 -3.87
N ALA A 46 4.95 11.99 -3.35
CA ALA A 46 4.82 12.90 -2.22
C ALA A 46 3.90 14.11 -2.49
N LYS A 47 3.70 14.49 -3.76
CA LYS A 47 2.78 15.58 -4.16
C LYS A 47 1.31 15.26 -3.85
N ASP A 48 0.95 13.98 -3.68
CA ASP A 48 -0.42 13.53 -3.43
C ASP A 48 -0.70 13.38 -1.92
N LEU A 49 0.24 13.80 -1.06
CA LEU A 49 0.03 13.90 0.39
C LEU A 49 -0.73 15.19 0.73
N TRP A 50 -1.89 15.03 1.37
CA TRP A 50 -2.67 16.14 1.91
C TRP A 50 -2.41 16.29 3.41
N ASN A 51 -1.69 17.36 3.79
CA ASN A 51 -1.49 17.73 5.19
C ASN A 51 -2.75 18.40 5.77
N LEU A 52 -3.32 17.79 6.80
CA LEU A 52 -4.51 18.27 7.51
C LEU A 52 -4.17 19.05 8.80
N GLY A 53 -2.87 19.29 9.06
CA GLY A 53 -2.36 19.91 10.28
C GLY A 53 -2.28 18.94 11.48
N SER A 54 -3.25 18.04 11.61
CA SER A 54 -3.24 16.97 12.63
C SER A 54 -2.66 15.63 12.15
N GLY A 55 -2.21 15.57 10.90
CA GLY A 55 -1.72 14.36 10.23
C GLY A 55 -1.89 14.47 8.71
N PHE A 56 -1.61 13.36 8.01
CA PHE A 56 -1.73 13.30 6.55
C PHE A 56 -2.89 12.40 6.10
N SER A 57 -3.44 12.73 4.94
CA SER A 57 -4.24 11.82 4.11
C SER A 57 -3.59 11.67 2.74
N TYR A 58 -3.78 10.52 2.12
CA TYR A 58 -3.22 10.16 0.83
C TYR A 58 -4.32 10.32 -0.23
N ILE A 59 -4.08 11.14 -1.25
CA ILE A 59 -4.98 11.23 -2.39
C ILE A 59 -4.60 10.14 -3.38
N VAL A 60 -5.55 9.27 -3.72
CA VAL A 60 -5.35 8.24 -4.73
C VAL A 60 -5.52 8.88 -6.11
N THR A 61 -4.41 8.98 -6.83
CA THR A 61 -4.35 9.54 -8.18
C THR A 61 -3.93 8.49 -9.20
N ARG A 62 -3.73 8.90 -10.46
CA ARG A 62 -3.13 8.06 -11.50
C ARG A 62 -1.71 7.60 -11.15
N ASP A 63 -0.98 8.35 -10.32
CA ASP A 63 0.39 8.06 -9.93
C ASP A 63 0.46 7.24 -8.62
N THR A 64 -0.69 6.77 -8.13
CA THR A 64 -0.79 5.86 -6.97
C THR A 64 -0.99 4.43 -7.44
N TRP A 65 -0.10 3.54 -7.04
CA TRP A 65 -0.27 2.10 -7.24
C TRP A 65 -0.92 1.48 -6.02
N ILE A 66 -1.93 0.65 -6.25
CA ILE A 66 -2.62 -0.13 -5.22
C ILE A 66 -2.77 -1.54 -5.77
N GLU A 67 -2.23 -2.51 -5.05
CA GLU A 67 -2.27 -3.90 -5.45
C GLU A 67 -2.60 -4.77 -4.24
N MET A 68 -3.45 -5.77 -4.46
CA MET A 68 -3.94 -6.67 -3.41
C MET A 68 -2.79 -7.55 -2.93
N TRP A 69 -2.58 -7.63 -1.62
CA TRP A 69 -1.61 -8.52 -1.01
C TRP A 69 -2.36 -9.73 -0.41
N PRO A 70 -2.21 -10.95 -0.98
CA PRO A 70 -2.97 -12.09 -0.50
C PRO A 70 -2.59 -12.48 0.93
N ASN A 71 -3.57 -12.87 1.73
CA ASN A 71 -3.30 -13.34 3.09
C ASN A 71 -2.72 -14.78 3.08
N HIS A 72 -2.23 -15.22 4.24
CA HIS A 72 -1.61 -16.54 4.42
C HIS A 72 -2.46 -17.76 4.01
N ILE A 73 -3.79 -17.63 3.95
CA ILE A 73 -4.68 -18.68 3.46
C ILE A 73 -4.70 -18.62 1.92
N GLN A 74 -4.91 -17.42 1.36
CA GLN A 74 -4.92 -17.20 -0.09
C GLN A 74 -3.59 -17.59 -0.74
N CYS A 75 -2.44 -17.32 -0.12
CA CYS A 75 -1.13 -17.71 -0.65
C CYS A 75 -0.94 -19.23 -0.83
N ARG A 76 -1.79 -20.07 -0.23
CA ARG A 76 -1.75 -21.52 -0.44
C ARG A 76 -2.48 -21.95 -1.72
N GLU A 77 -3.29 -21.06 -2.28
CA GLU A 77 -3.98 -21.31 -3.53
C GLU A 77 -3.00 -21.16 -4.70
N PRO A 78 -3.01 -22.07 -5.70
CA PRO A 78 -2.11 -21.98 -6.85
C PRO A 78 -2.20 -20.66 -7.61
N GLU A 79 -3.36 -19.98 -7.56
CA GLU A 79 -3.59 -18.69 -8.20
C GLU A 79 -2.76 -17.55 -7.59
N TYR A 80 -2.47 -17.60 -6.28
CA TYR A 80 -1.80 -16.51 -5.56
C TYR A 80 -0.39 -16.85 -5.09
N SER A 81 0.03 -18.11 -5.19
CA SER A 81 1.35 -18.56 -4.70
C SER A 81 2.49 -17.72 -5.27
N GLU A 82 2.52 -17.49 -6.58
CA GLU A 82 3.58 -16.72 -7.24
C GLU A 82 3.55 -15.24 -6.80
N LEU A 83 2.36 -14.63 -6.75
CA LEU A 83 2.21 -13.23 -6.31
C LEU A 83 2.68 -13.03 -4.87
N CYS A 84 2.41 -13.99 -3.97
CA CYS A 84 2.88 -13.90 -2.59
C CYS A 84 4.42 -13.93 -2.52
N ASP A 85 5.05 -14.87 -3.24
CA ASP A 85 6.51 -14.96 -3.30
C ASP A 85 7.12 -13.68 -3.89
N GLU A 86 6.52 -13.10 -4.93
CA GLU A 86 6.98 -11.85 -5.54
C GLU A 86 6.88 -10.66 -4.58
N LEU A 87 5.75 -10.50 -3.89
CA LEU A 87 5.51 -9.40 -2.95
C LEU A 87 6.42 -9.51 -1.71
N ASP A 88 6.60 -10.71 -1.17
CA ASP A 88 7.50 -10.96 -0.04
C ASP A 88 8.95 -10.62 -0.42
N ASN A 89 9.43 -11.13 -1.56
CA ASN A 89 10.77 -10.83 -2.07
C ASN A 89 10.96 -9.33 -2.37
N PHE A 90 9.96 -8.68 -2.99
CA PHE A 90 9.98 -7.24 -3.25
C PHE A 90 10.11 -6.44 -1.96
N SER A 91 9.32 -6.80 -0.95
CA SER A 91 9.29 -6.09 0.33
C SER A 91 10.58 -6.28 1.12
N GLU A 92 11.12 -7.51 1.17
CA GLU A 92 12.41 -7.77 1.80
C GLU A 92 13.53 -7.02 1.07
N ALA A 93 13.61 -7.16 -0.26
CA ALA A 93 14.67 -6.53 -1.05
C ALA A 93 14.68 -5.00 -0.87
N LEU A 94 13.50 -4.35 -0.89
CA LEU A 94 13.43 -2.90 -0.74
C LEU A 94 13.75 -2.44 0.69
N GLN A 95 13.35 -3.20 1.72
CA GLN A 95 13.66 -2.88 3.11
C GLN A 95 15.15 -3.04 3.44
N PHE A 96 15.80 -4.09 2.91
CA PHE A 96 17.21 -4.37 3.21
C PHE A 96 18.18 -3.63 2.30
N ASN A 97 17.88 -3.54 1.00
CA ASN A 97 18.81 -3.00 0.01
C ASN A 97 18.49 -1.57 -0.43
N GLY A 98 17.26 -1.11 -0.16
CA GLY A 98 16.77 0.16 -0.70
C GLY A 98 16.60 0.12 -2.23
N CYS A 99 16.58 1.29 -2.86
CA CYS A 99 16.51 1.38 -4.32
C CYS A 99 17.91 1.21 -4.94
N PRO A 100 18.03 0.46 -6.06
CA PRO A 100 19.28 0.42 -6.81
C PRO A 100 19.59 1.80 -7.40
N ASN A 101 20.89 2.06 -7.61
CA ASN A 101 21.41 3.30 -8.22
C ASN A 101 21.31 3.30 -9.74
#